data_AF-A0A1I5C1K4-F1
#
_entry.id   AF-A0A1I5C1K4-F1
#
_cell.length_a   1.000
_cell.length_b   1.000
_cell.length_c   1.000
_cell.angle_alpha   90.00
_cell.angle_beta   90.00
_cell.angle_gamma   90.00
#
_symmetry.space_group_name_H-M   'P 1'
#
loop_
_entity.id
_entity.type
_entity.pdbx_description
1 polymer ?
#
loop_
_entity_poly.entity_id
_entity_poly.type
_entity_poly.pdbx_seq_one_letter_code
_entity_poly.pdbx_strand_id
1 'polypeptide(L)'
;MRLLCALCEMCITDRHLVSKTTLVRDFWEDDELLAAPAEARASERAVASGKPVAVDELTSSTSRVVARPDGTFTAETATSPERVRKDGKWTDIDTTLVAAPDGGLAPRAAEDIRFSGGGTDEPLARMVPAGKEYAVSSPWALPEPEVDGSSAVYRSVLPDVDLAVQAHPDGFTYHLVVHSREAAADPALRKVTRLGPPGRCDSAQHRPQERHCGEVDADSGRRGEGFQMEVDGSGDGQDGTSASAQFGPQRTGRQQRGQGRHRPYPDRKSVPGHHR
;
A
#
# COMPACT_ATOMS: atom_id res chain seq x y z
N MET A 1 -77.30 20.85 -3.71
CA MET A 1 -77.10 21.33 -5.09
C MET A 1 -76.28 22.62 -5.02
N ARG A 2 -74.99 22.57 -5.42
CA ARG A 2 -74.04 23.65 -5.83
C ARG A 2 -73.87 24.87 -4.88
N LEU A 3 -72.81 25.05 -4.08
CA LEU A 3 -71.36 25.34 -4.32
C LEU A 3 -71.01 26.81 -4.67
N LEU A 4 -69.90 27.30 -4.07
CA LEU A 4 -69.14 28.57 -4.22
C LEU A 4 -69.64 29.80 -3.43
N CYS A 5 -68.83 30.70 -2.84
CA CYS A 5 -67.40 31.08 -2.94
C CYS A 5 -67.05 31.89 -1.65
N ALA A 6 -66.01 31.59 -0.87
CA ALA A 6 -64.66 32.19 -0.90
C ALA A 6 -64.48 33.55 -0.16
N LEU A 7 -63.40 33.59 0.65
CA LEU A 7 -62.47 34.70 0.96
C LEU A 7 -62.46 35.34 2.37
N CYS A 8 -61.20 35.61 2.77
CA CYS A 8 -60.66 36.61 3.68
C CYS A 8 -60.50 36.23 5.17
N GLU A 9 -59.35 35.67 5.59
CA GLU A 9 -58.11 36.35 6.04
C GLU A 9 -58.17 36.95 7.46
N MET A 10 -57.35 36.35 8.34
CA MET A 10 -56.54 36.97 9.39
C MET A 10 -57.24 37.65 10.59
N CYS A 11 -57.13 37.01 11.75
CA CYS A 11 -56.85 37.71 13.02
C CYS A 11 -56.15 36.77 14.01
N ILE A 12 -54.84 36.97 14.14
CA ILE A 12 -53.97 36.47 15.21
C ILE A 12 -54.24 37.28 16.48
N THR A 13 -54.56 36.63 17.60
CA THR A 13 -54.23 36.92 19.02
C THR A 13 -55.18 36.06 19.88
N ASP A 14 -54.79 35.27 20.88
CA ASP A 14 -53.91 35.55 22.01
C ASP A 14 -53.56 34.24 22.77
N ARG A 15 -52.42 34.28 23.46
CA ARG A 15 -52.09 33.61 24.74
C ARG A 15 -51.84 32.09 24.83
N HIS A 16 -50.55 31.79 24.79
CA HIS A 16 -49.79 31.03 25.81
C HIS A 16 -50.41 29.76 26.40
N LEU A 17 -49.81 28.61 26.07
CA LEU A 17 -49.40 27.58 27.03
C LEU A 17 -48.47 26.56 26.36
N VAL A 18 -47.18 26.62 26.74
CA VAL A 18 -46.28 25.49 27.02
C VAL A 18 -46.52 24.22 26.18
N SER A 19 -45.64 23.92 25.23
CA SER A 19 -44.62 22.92 25.57
C SER A 19 -43.32 23.15 24.80
N LYS A 20 -42.34 23.66 25.54
CA LYS A 20 -40.90 23.70 25.23
C LYS A 20 -40.27 22.29 25.16
N THR A 21 -41.03 21.25 24.84
CA THR A 21 -40.63 19.85 25.01
C THR A 21 -40.20 19.17 23.71
N THR A 22 -40.27 19.87 22.57
CA THR A 22 -39.83 19.33 21.26
C THR A 22 -38.38 19.71 20.91
N LEU A 23 -37.65 20.40 21.79
CA LEU A 23 -36.32 20.95 21.50
C LEU A 23 -35.17 20.29 22.29
N VAL A 24 -35.34 19.02 22.69
CA VAL A 24 -34.28 18.21 23.32
C VAL A 24 -34.13 16.84 22.67
N ARG A 25 -34.96 16.49 21.68
CA ARG A 25 -34.92 15.16 21.05
C ARG A 25 -34.09 15.08 19.77
N ASP A 26 -33.89 16.20 19.08
CA ASP A 26 -33.27 16.20 17.75
C ASP A 26 -31.77 16.56 17.75
N PHE A 27 -31.05 16.33 18.85
CA PHE A 27 -29.60 16.61 18.92
C PHE A 27 -28.71 15.35 18.87
N TRP A 28 -29.27 14.14 18.97
CA TRP A 28 -28.47 12.90 19.11
C TRP A 28 -28.84 11.77 18.14
N GLU A 29 -29.81 11.96 17.25
CA GLU A 29 -30.21 10.96 16.25
C GLU A 29 -29.77 11.48 14.88
N ASP A 30 -28.53 11.16 14.50
CA ASP A 30 -28.05 10.95 13.12
C ASP A 30 -26.51 10.70 13.09
N ASP A 31 -25.92 10.10 14.14
CA ASP A 31 -24.65 9.39 13.95
C ASP A 31 -25.03 8.05 13.30
N GLU A 32 -25.04 8.03 11.96
CA GLU A 32 -25.05 6.78 11.20
C GLU A 32 -24.04 5.84 11.84
N LEU A 33 -24.54 4.75 12.45
CA LEU A 33 -23.74 3.73 13.09
C LEU A 33 -22.75 3.20 12.05
N LEU A 34 -21.55 3.78 12.05
CA LEU A 34 -20.46 3.37 11.16
C LEU A 34 -20.33 1.86 11.30
N ALA A 35 -20.45 1.19 10.16
CA ALA A 35 -20.39 -0.26 10.12
C ALA A 35 -19.10 -0.70 10.84
N ALA A 36 -19.20 -1.70 11.72
CA ALA A 36 -18.12 -2.09 12.64
C ALA A 36 -16.74 -2.11 11.95
N PRO A 37 -15.66 -1.67 12.62
CA PRO A 37 -14.34 -1.63 11.99
C PRO A 37 -13.93 -3.03 11.51
N ALA A 38 -13.07 -3.09 10.49
CA ALA A 38 -12.69 -4.33 9.80
C ALA A 38 -12.19 -5.42 10.77
N GLU A 39 -11.42 -5.00 11.77
CA GLU A 39 -10.85 -5.78 12.85
C GLU A 39 -11.93 -6.44 13.70
N ALA A 40 -12.99 -5.70 14.04
CA ALA A 40 -14.10 -6.21 14.83
C ALA A 40 -14.86 -7.29 14.06
N ARG A 41 -15.16 -7.04 12.77
CA ARG A 41 -15.82 -8.04 11.91
C ARG A 41 -14.96 -9.28 11.71
N ALA A 42 -13.64 -9.12 11.55
CA ALA A 42 -12.73 -10.24 11.40
C ALA A 42 -12.62 -11.07 12.69
N SER A 43 -12.57 -10.41 13.85
CA SER A 43 -12.56 -11.05 15.17
C SER A 43 -13.84 -11.85 15.43
N GLU A 44 -15.01 -11.27 15.18
CA GLU A 44 -16.30 -11.97 15.29
C GLU A 44 -16.35 -13.23 14.42
N ARG A 45 -15.89 -13.12 13.16
CA ARG A 45 -15.78 -14.29 12.27
C ARG A 45 -14.77 -15.33 12.77
N ALA A 46 -13.64 -14.90 13.33
CA ALA A 46 -12.61 -15.81 13.83
C ALA A 46 -13.10 -16.59 15.05
N VAL A 47 -13.77 -15.91 15.99
CA VAL A 47 -14.40 -16.51 17.16
C VAL A 47 -15.53 -17.45 16.74
N ALA A 48 -16.42 -17.01 15.86
CA ALA A 48 -17.56 -17.81 15.42
C ALA A 48 -17.15 -19.07 14.63
N SER A 49 -16.09 -18.97 13.81
CA SER A 49 -15.62 -20.09 12.98
C SER A 49 -14.59 -20.99 13.66
N GLY A 50 -13.98 -20.53 14.76
CA GLY A 50 -12.86 -21.23 15.39
C GLY A 50 -11.59 -21.24 14.53
N LYS A 51 -11.50 -20.39 13.50
CA LYS A 51 -10.37 -20.32 12.56
C LYS A 51 -9.79 -18.90 12.46
N PRO A 52 -8.49 -18.73 12.19
CA PRO A 52 -7.92 -17.43 11.93
C PRO A 52 -8.54 -16.75 10.71
N VAL A 53 -8.79 -15.44 10.78
CA VAL A 53 -9.41 -14.64 9.71
C VAL A 53 -8.52 -13.44 9.39
N ALA A 54 -8.14 -13.27 8.13
CA ALA A 54 -7.38 -12.10 7.69
C ALA A 54 -8.22 -10.81 7.81
N VAL A 55 -7.54 -9.71 8.16
CA VAL A 55 -8.11 -8.37 8.14
C VAL A 55 -7.60 -7.69 6.87
N ASP A 56 -8.36 -7.81 5.78
CA ASP A 56 -7.92 -7.40 4.45
C ASP A 56 -7.64 -5.89 4.35
N GLU A 57 -8.37 -5.07 5.10
CA GLU A 57 -8.22 -3.61 5.16
C GLU A 57 -6.94 -3.16 5.87
N LEU A 58 -6.38 -4.00 6.75
CA LEU A 58 -5.10 -3.78 7.41
C LEU A 58 -3.94 -4.54 6.76
N THR A 59 -4.25 -5.40 5.79
CA THR A 59 -3.23 -6.15 5.06
C THR A 59 -2.63 -5.26 3.97
N SER A 60 -1.32 -5.35 3.79
CA SER A 60 -0.56 -4.71 2.72
C SER A 60 0.30 -5.74 1.99
N SER A 61 1.06 -5.32 0.97
CA SER A 61 1.96 -6.20 0.24
C SER A 61 3.06 -6.80 1.12
N THR A 62 3.45 -6.10 2.19
CA THR A 62 4.50 -6.50 3.13
C THR A 62 3.97 -6.82 4.52
N SER A 63 2.72 -6.49 4.86
CA SER A 63 2.15 -6.76 6.18
C SER A 63 0.86 -7.56 6.10
N ARG A 64 0.66 -8.49 7.03
CA ARG A 64 -0.55 -9.30 7.15
C ARG A 64 -1.08 -9.24 8.56
N VAL A 65 -2.35 -8.89 8.71
CA VAL A 65 -3.05 -8.88 10.00
C VAL A 65 -4.08 -9.99 10.03
N VAL A 66 -4.05 -10.81 11.08
CA VAL A 66 -4.94 -11.96 11.24
C VAL A 66 -5.58 -11.93 12.62
N ALA A 67 -6.91 -11.95 12.67
CA ALA A 67 -7.67 -12.16 13.90
C ALA A 67 -7.67 -13.66 14.25
N ARG A 68 -7.33 -13.99 15.49
CA ARG A 68 -7.35 -15.36 16.01
C ARG A 68 -8.66 -15.66 16.77
N PRO A 69 -9.07 -16.94 16.84
CA PRO A 69 -10.27 -17.34 17.57
C PRO A 69 -10.25 -17.06 19.08
N ASP A 70 -9.06 -16.86 19.65
CA ASP A 70 -8.86 -16.53 21.07
C ASP A 70 -9.06 -15.03 21.38
N GLY A 71 -9.43 -14.23 20.38
CA GLY A 71 -9.65 -12.79 20.50
C GLY A 71 -8.37 -11.95 20.41
N THR A 72 -7.22 -12.57 20.09
CA THR A 72 -5.96 -11.88 19.81
C THR A 72 -5.78 -11.61 18.32
N PHE A 73 -4.79 -10.78 17.98
CA PHE A 73 -4.38 -10.54 16.59
C PHE A 73 -2.91 -10.88 16.39
N THR A 74 -2.56 -11.41 15.22
CA THR A 74 -1.17 -11.40 14.70
C THR A 74 -1.03 -10.27 13.71
N ALA A 75 0.08 -9.55 13.79
CA ALA A 75 0.62 -8.81 12.65
C ALA A 75 1.96 -9.43 12.26
N GLU A 76 2.11 -9.77 11.00
CA GLU A 76 3.36 -10.24 10.38
C GLU A 76 3.82 -9.19 9.38
N THR A 77 5.10 -8.85 9.40
CA THR A 77 5.70 -7.91 8.45
C THR A 77 6.93 -8.52 7.81
N ALA A 78 7.03 -8.39 6.49
CA ALA A 78 8.13 -8.87 5.66
C ALA A 78 8.96 -7.70 5.09
N THR A 79 10.22 -7.98 4.75
CA THR A 79 11.14 -6.99 4.15
C THR A 79 10.86 -6.74 2.66
N SER A 80 10.15 -7.66 2.01
CA SER A 80 9.79 -7.59 0.59
C SER A 80 8.33 -7.98 0.41
N PRO A 81 7.67 -7.56 -0.69
CA PRO A 81 6.30 -7.98 -0.95
C PRO A 81 6.17 -9.49 -1.05
N GLU A 82 5.17 -10.03 -0.35
CA GLU A 82 4.79 -11.45 -0.42
C GLU A 82 3.42 -11.64 -1.06
N ARG A 83 2.67 -10.56 -1.20
CA ARG A 83 1.33 -10.53 -1.80
C ARG A 83 1.11 -9.26 -2.60
N VAL A 84 0.29 -9.37 -3.63
CA VAL A 84 -0.18 -8.25 -4.44
C VAL A 84 -1.69 -8.26 -4.49
N ARG A 85 -2.29 -7.06 -4.61
CA ARG A 85 -3.74 -6.93 -4.79
C ARG A 85 -4.07 -7.01 -6.28
N LYS A 86 -4.67 -8.11 -6.71
CA LYS A 86 -5.11 -8.36 -8.08
C LYS A 86 -6.61 -8.56 -8.11
N ASP A 87 -7.31 -7.85 -8.99
CA ASP A 87 -8.78 -7.92 -9.13
C ASP A 87 -9.53 -7.78 -7.78
N GLY A 88 -9.02 -6.89 -6.92
CA GLY A 88 -9.58 -6.61 -5.60
C GLY A 88 -9.20 -7.59 -4.50
N LYS A 89 -8.47 -8.67 -4.80
CA LYS A 89 -8.10 -9.75 -3.88
C LYS A 89 -6.58 -9.81 -3.64
N TRP A 90 -6.20 -10.16 -2.42
CA TRP A 90 -4.81 -10.51 -2.11
C TRP A 90 -4.44 -11.84 -2.78
N THR A 91 -3.36 -11.84 -3.55
CA THR A 91 -2.80 -13.00 -4.23
C THR A 91 -1.33 -13.10 -3.87
N ASP A 92 -0.84 -14.30 -3.61
CA ASP A 92 0.58 -14.53 -3.36
C ASP A 92 1.42 -14.14 -4.58
N ILE A 93 2.64 -13.67 -4.35
CA ILE A 93 3.53 -13.26 -5.43
C ILE A 93 3.95 -14.46 -6.28
N ASP A 94 3.81 -14.31 -7.59
CA ASP A 94 4.28 -15.20 -8.64
C ASP A 94 4.88 -14.36 -9.78
N THR A 95 6.21 -14.29 -9.82
CA THR A 95 6.96 -13.51 -10.82
C THR A 95 7.14 -14.25 -12.14
N THR A 96 6.58 -15.45 -12.31
CA THR A 96 6.69 -16.22 -13.55
C THR A 96 6.08 -15.44 -14.71
N LEU A 97 6.86 -15.22 -15.77
CA LEU A 97 6.45 -14.47 -16.93
C LEU A 97 5.52 -15.29 -17.83
N VAL A 98 4.48 -14.62 -18.33
CA VAL A 98 3.52 -15.14 -19.28
C VAL A 98 3.26 -14.11 -20.37
N ALA A 99 2.89 -14.59 -21.57
CA ALA A 99 2.46 -13.73 -22.64
C ALA A 99 1.23 -12.91 -22.23
N ALA A 100 1.29 -11.61 -22.47
CA ALA A 100 0.21 -10.67 -22.23
C ALA A 100 -0.59 -10.43 -23.52
N PRO A 101 -1.88 -10.01 -23.43
CA PRO A 101 -2.73 -9.81 -24.60
C PRO A 101 -2.24 -8.72 -25.57
N ASP A 102 -1.40 -7.80 -25.11
CA ASP A 102 -0.78 -6.73 -25.88
C ASP A 102 0.47 -7.19 -26.66
N GLY A 103 0.82 -8.48 -26.60
CA GLY A 103 2.00 -9.05 -27.23
C GLY A 103 3.27 -8.91 -26.39
N GLY A 104 3.19 -8.32 -25.19
CA GLY A 104 4.29 -8.27 -24.24
C GLY A 104 4.36 -9.47 -23.30
N LEU A 105 5.16 -9.34 -22.25
CA LEU A 105 5.27 -10.30 -21.16
C LEU A 105 4.88 -9.65 -19.82
N ALA A 106 4.24 -10.42 -18.95
CA ALA A 106 3.84 -9.98 -17.62
C ALA A 106 4.06 -11.08 -16.57
N PRO A 107 4.41 -10.74 -15.32
CA PRO A 107 4.37 -11.72 -14.23
C PRO A 107 2.93 -12.16 -13.95
N ARG A 108 2.75 -13.42 -13.53
CA ARG A 108 1.43 -13.97 -13.17
C ARG A 108 0.76 -13.21 -12.03
N ALA A 109 1.52 -12.86 -11.00
CA ALA A 109 1.08 -12.08 -9.84
C ALA A 109 2.24 -11.31 -9.21
N ALA A 110 2.46 -10.06 -9.63
CA ALA A 110 3.36 -9.12 -8.96
C ALA A 110 2.79 -7.70 -9.15
N GLU A 111 3.56 -6.67 -8.78
CA GLU A 111 3.26 -5.31 -9.24
C GLU A 111 3.02 -5.27 -10.77
N ASP A 112 2.27 -4.27 -11.24
CA ASP A 112 1.87 -4.20 -12.65
C ASP A 112 3.05 -3.87 -13.55
N ILE A 113 3.79 -4.90 -13.92
CA ILE A 113 5.00 -4.87 -14.75
C ILE A 113 4.68 -5.46 -16.12
N ARG A 114 5.19 -4.82 -17.17
CA ARG A 114 5.13 -5.31 -18.55
C ARG A 114 6.51 -5.25 -19.18
N PHE A 115 6.94 -6.31 -19.84
CA PHE A 115 8.11 -6.31 -20.71
C PHE A 115 7.70 -6.34 -22.18
N SER A 116 8.56 -5.80 -23.04
CA SER A 116 8.36 -5.81 -24.49
C SER A 116 8.26 -7.23 -25.05
N GLY A 117 7.46 -7.40 -26.10
CA GLY A 117 7.51 -8.60 -26.95
C GLY A 117 8.62 -8.54 -28.02
N GLY A 118 9.38 -7.44 -28.06
CA GLY A 118 10.31 -7.11 -29.15
C GLY A 118 9.83 -5.92 -30.00
N GLY A 119 10.59 -5.59 -31.04
CA GLY A 119 10.35 -4.48 -31.95
C GLY A 119 11.12 -3.20 -31.61
N THR A 120 10.74 -2.10 -32.24
CA THR A 120 11.41 -0.79 -32.12
C THR A 120 10.58 0.28 -31.42
N ASP A 121 9.26 0.06 -31.30
CA ASP A 121 8.31 1.12 -30.98
C ASP A 121 7.81 1.04 -29.52
N GLU A 122 8.03 -0.09 -28.86
CA GLU A 122 7.62 -0.32 -27.48
C GLU A 122 8.79 -0.16 -26.48
N PRO A 123 8.55 0.40 -25.28
CA PRO A 123 9.54 0.41 -24.21
C PRO A 123 9.94 -1.02 -23.83
N LEU A 124 11.18 -1.18 -23.38
CA LEU A 124 11.70 -2.45 -22.86
C LEU A 124 10.85 -2.96 -21.69
N ALA A 125 10.48 -2.06 -20.79
CA ALA A 125 9.70 -2.36 -19.61
C ALA A 125 8.78 -1.19 -19.24
N ARG A 126 7.62 -1.49 -18.68
CA ARG A 126 6.71 -0.55 -18.02
C ARG A 126 6.35 -1.08 -16.64
N MET A 127 6.13 -0.18 -15.69
CA MET A 127 5.54 -0.50 -14.40
C MET A 127 4.59 0.59 -13.91
N VAL A 128 3.53 0.23 -13.20
CA VAL A 128 2.54 1.18 -12.65
C VAL A 128 2.39 1.09 -11.13
N PRO A 129 3.47 1.32 -10.34
CA PRO A 129 3.38 1.33 -8.89
C PRO A 129 2.48 2.47 -8.40
N ALA A 130 1.51 2.14 -7.54
CA ALA A 130 0.60 3.11 -6.92
C ALA A 130 -0.07 4.08 -7.92
N GLY A 131 -0.39 3.60 -9.13
CA GLY A 131 -1.07 4.39 -10.17
C GLY A 131 -0.18 5.37 -10.93
N LYS A 132 1.15 5.32 -10.73
CA LYS A 132 2.12 6.13 -11.47
C LYS A 132 2.86 5.27 -12.48
N GLU A 133 2.81 5.66 -13.74
CA GLU A 133 3.48 4.93 -14.82
C GLU A 133 4.96 5.33 -14.94
N TYR A 134 5.81 4.31 -14.98
CA TYR A 134 7.23 4.41 -15.29
C TYR A 134 7.52 3.49 -16.46
N ALA A 135 8.30 3.96 -17.42
CA ALA A 135 8.78 3.14 -18.53
C ALA A 135 10.31 3.13 -18.53
N VAL A 136 10.89 2.15 -19.21
CA VAL A 136 12.31 2.09 -19.56
C VAL A 136 12.37 1.73 -21.04
N SER A 137 13.01 2.56 -21.86
CA SER A 137 13.14 2.34 -23.30
C SER A 137 14.50 1.77 -23.65
N SER A 138 14.54 0.86 -24.62
CA SER A 138 15.79 0.39 -25.21
C SER A 138 16.26 1.37 -26.30
N PRO A 139 17.57 1.69 -26.39
CA PRO A 139 18.14 2.46 -27.49
C PRO A 139 18.32 1.63 -28.77
N TRP A 140 18.04 0.33 -28.72
CA TRP A 140 18.19 -0.63 -29.82
C TRP A 140 16.88 -1.34 -30.10
N ALA A 141 16.74 -1.85 -31.33
CA ALA A 141 15.66 -2.75 -31.69
C ALA A 141 15.73 -4.02 -30.83
N LEU A 142 14.59 -4.42 -30.28
CA LEU A 142 14.48 -5.61 -29.45
C LEU A 142 14.07 -6.81 -30.32
N PRO A 143 14.81 -7.92 -30.29
CA PRO A 143 14.36 -9.19 -30.84
C PRO A 143 13.21 -9.78 -30.01
N GLU A 144 12.65 -10.89 -30.47
CA GLU A 144 11.69 -11.65 -29.66
C GLU A 144 12.42 -12.25 -28.43
N PRO A 145 11.85 -12.11 -27.22
CA PRO A 145 12.50 -12.58 -25.99
C PRO A 145 12.37 -14.10 -25.78
N GLU A 146 13.43 -14.72 -25.30
CA GLU A 146 13.42 -16.06 -24.72
C GLU A 146 13.03 -15.98 -23.24
N VAL A 147 11.98 -16.68 -22.81
CA VAL A 147 11.45 -16.61 -21.44
C VAL A 147 11.84 -17.83 -20.62
N ASP A 148 12.35 -17.58 -19.41
CA ASP A 148 12.62 -18.60 -18.40
C ASP A 148 12.22 -18.12 -17.00
N GLY A 149 11.16 -18.71 -16.44
CA GLY A 149 10.64 -18.33 -15.12
C GLY A 149 10.29 -16.85 -15.04
N SER A 150 10.98 -16.10 -14.19
CA SER A 150 10.81 -14.65 -14.03
C SER A 150 11.69 -13.79 -14.96
N SER A 151 12.44 -14.42 -15.85
CA SER A 151 13.44 -13.76 -16.71
C SER A 151 13.05 -13.82 -18.18
N ALA A 152 13.43 -12.78 -18.91
CA ALA A 152 13.32 -12.73 -20.37
C ALA A 152 14.63 -12.21 -20.98
N VAL A 153 15.12 -12.90 -22.01
CA VAL A 153 16.39 -12.61 -22.67
C VAL A 153 16.17 -12.23 -24.12
N TYR A 154 16.56 -11.01 -24.46
CA TYR A 154 16.58 -10.47 -25.82
C TYR A 154 17.96 -10.75 -26.42
N ARG A 155 18.05 -11.76 -27.29
CA ARG A 155 19.30 -12.24 -27.88
C ARG A 155 19.87 -11.30 -28.92
N SER A 156 21.16 -11.05 -28.90
CA SER A 156 21.86 -10.33 -29.98
C SER A 156 21.24 -8.95 -30.26
N VAL A 157 20.92 -8.18 -29.22
CA VAL A 157 20.52 -6.76 -29.35
C VAL A 157 21.65 -5.91 -29.97
N LEU A 158 22.88 -6.36 -29.77
CA LEU A 158 24.08 -6.00 -30.53
C LEU A 158 24.88 -7.28 -30.81
N PRO A 159 25.84 -7.26 -31.74
CA PRO A 159 26.75 -8.40 -31.95
C PRO A 159 27.39 -8.84 -30.62
N ASP A 160 27.23 -10.12 -30.27
CA ASP A 160 27.71 -10.75 -29.02
C ASP A 160 27.21 -10.11 -27.71
N VAL A 161 26.06 -9.41 -27.74
CA VAL A 161 25.44 -8.83 -26.54
C VAL A 161 23.96 -9.18 -26.47
N ASP A 162 23.56 -9.77 -25.35
CA ASP A 162 22.16 -9.99 -25.00
C ASP A 162 21.70 -8.95 -23.97
N LEU A 163 20.41 -8.63 -23.98
CA LEU A 163 19.77 -7.85 -22.94
C LEU A 163 18.84 -8.77 -22.14
N ALA A 164 19.07 -8.89 -20.84
CA ALA A 164 18.26 -9.72 -19.96
C ALA A 164 17.48 -8.84 -18.99
N VAL A 165 16.21 -9.18 -18.78
CA VAL A 165 15.34 -8.57 -17.78
C VAL A 165 14.84 -9.63 -16.82
N GLN A 166 14.61 -9.24 -15.56
CA GLN A 166 14.08 -10.13 -14.53
C GLN A 166 13.03 -9.41 -13.70
N ALA A 167 11.86 -10.04 -13.54
CA ALA A 167 10.80 -9.55 -12.67
C ALA A 167 11.05 -9.90 -11.20
N HIS A 168 10.80 -8.91 -10.34
CA HIS A 168 10.79 -8.98 -8.88
C HIS A 168 9.38 -8.62 -8.36
N PRO A 169 9.07 -8.89 -7.08
CA PRO A 169 7.74 -8.64 -6.53
C PRO A 169 7.26 -7.18 -6.67
N ASP A 170 8.16 -6.21 -6.52
CA ASP A 170 7.92 -4.77 -6.53
C ASP A 170 8.50 -4.04 -7.76
N GLY A 171 9.11 -4.74 -8.70
CA GLY A 171 9.79 -4.11 -9.81
C GLY A 171 10.53 -5.09 -10.71
N PHE A 172 11.57 -4.61 -11.37
CA PHE A 172 12.37 -5.44 -12.26
C PHE A 172 13.82 -4.95 -12.30
N THR A 173 14.71 -5.84 -12.73
CA THR A 173 16.09 -5.50 -13.07
C THR A 173 16.34 -5.75 -14.54
N TYR A 174 17.33 -5.05 -15.10
CA TYR A 174 17.83 -5.32 -16.44
C TYR A 174 19.36 -5.28 -16.44
N HIS A 175 19.99 -6.09 -17.27
CA HIS A 175 21.43 -6.13 -17.44
C HIS A 175 21.81 -6.60 -18.83
N LEU A 176 23.01 -6.25 -19.27
CA LEU A 176 23.58 -6.76 -20.51
C LEU A 176 24.48 -7.96 -20.23
N VAL A 177 24.32 -8.99 -21.04
CA VAL A 177 25.22 -10.15 -21.05
C VAL A 177 26.12 -10.02 -22.27
N VAL A 178 27.40 -9.76 -22.04
CA VAL A 178 28.40 -9.55 -23.09
C VAL A 178 29.24 -10.81 -23.25
N HIS A 179 29.24 -11.39 -24.45
CA HIS A 179 29.86 -12.69 -24.71
C HIS A 179 31.31 -12.61 -25.20
N SER A 180 31.77 -11.42 -25.63
CA SER A 180 33.13 -11.23 -26.15
C SER A 180 33.82 -9.95 -25.63
N ARG A 181 35.15 -9.94 -25.65
CA ARG A 181 35.94 -8.76 -25.25
C ARG A 181 35.75 -7.61 -26.24
N GLU A 182 35.61 -7.95 -27.50
CA GLU A 182 35.36 -7.05 -28.61
C GLU A 182 34.03 -6.32 -28.41
N ALA A 183 32.96 -7.05 -28.07
CA ALA A 183 31.67 -6.45 -27.74
C ALA A 183 31.72 -5.57 -26.48
N ALA A 184 32.50 -5.95 -25.46
CA ALA A 184 32.69 -5.12 -24.27
C ALA A 184 33.38 -3.77 -24.58
N ALA A 185 34.14 -3.70 -25.68
CA ALA A 185 34.78 -2.48 -26.16
C ALA A 185 33.88 -1.63 -27.09
N ASP A 186 32.68 -2.12 -27.44
CA ASP A 186 31.78 -1.43 -28.37
C ASP A 186 31.28 -0.10 -27.75
N PRO A 187 31.55 1.06 -28.38
CA PRO A 187 31.05 2.34 -27.91
C PRO A 187 29.52 2.43 -27.84
N ALA A 188 28.78 1.58 -28.58
CA ALA A 188 27.33 1.51 -28.52
C ALA A 188 26.83 1.17 -27.10
N LEU A 189 27.59 0.41 -26.31
CA LEU A 189 27.25 0.08 -24.91
C LEU A 189 27.17 1.31 -24.00
N ARG A 190 27.77 2.45 -24.38
CA ARG A 190 27.63 3.71 -23.63
C ARG A 190 26.22 4.29 -23.70
N LYS A 191 25.40 3.84 -24.65
CA LYS A 191 23.98 4.25 -24.75
C LYS A 191 23.14 3.68 -23.61
N VAL A 192 23.64 2.68 -22.88
CA VAL A 192 22.97 2.05 -21.72
C VAL A 192 22.73 3.04 -20.58
N THR A 193 23.55 4.07 -20.45
CA THR A 193 23.34 5.14 -19.45
C THR A 193 22.00 5.89 -19.68
N ARG A 194 21.38 5.75 -20.86
CA ARG A 194 20.03 6.28 -21.14
C ARG A 194 18.89 5.28 -20.89
N LEU A 195 19.16 4.04 -20.45
CA LEU A 195 18.13 3.10 -19.96
C LEU A 195 17.64 3.43 -18.53
N GLY A 196 18.07 4.55 -17.94
CA GLY A 196 17.43 5.11 -16.75
C GLY A 196 15.98 5.52 -17.03
N PRO A 197 15.10 5.60 -16.01
CA PRO A 197 13.67 5.84 -16.21
C PRO A 197 13.44 7.12 -17.03
N PRO A 198 12.87 7.07 -18.25
CA PRO A 198 12.24 8.23 -18.85
C PRO A 198 11.25 8.85 -17.87
N GLY A 199 11.21 10.19 -17.85
CA GLY A 199 10.20 10.95 -17.14
C GLY A 199 8.79 10.49 -17.51
N ARG A 200 7.82 10.84 -16.64
CA ARG A 200 6.40 10.46 -16.72
C ARG A 200 5.91 10.34 -18.17
N CYS A 201 5.36 9.18 -18.53
CA CYS A 201 4.59 9.03 -19.75
C CYS A 201 3.21 9.64 -19.51
N ASP A 202 3.01 10.93 -19.83
CA ASP A 202 1.66 11.50 -19.86
C ASP A 202 0.92 10.94 -21.10
N SER A 203 0.15 9.89 -20.89
CA SER A 203 -0.71 9.25 -21.91
C SER A 203 -1.78 10.19 -22.50
N ALA A 204 -1.94 11.40 -21.95
CA ALA A 204 -2.93 12.40 -22.37
C ALA A 204 -2.55 13.22 -23.62
N GLN A 205 -1.33 13.12 -24.16
CA GLN A 205 -0.91 13.93 -25.31
C GLN A 205 -0.44 13.05 -26.47
N HIS A 206 -1.42 12.43 -27.13
CA HIS A 206 -1.26 11.90 -28.49
C HIS A 206 -1.00 13.06 -29.46
N ARG A 207 0.28 13.37 -29.72
CA ARG A 207 0.69 14.11 -30.92
C ARG A 207 1.78 13.33 -31.68
N PRO A 208 1.69 13.21 -33.02
CA PRO A 208 2.46 12.21 -33.76
C PRO A 208 3.92 12.60 -34.05
N GLN A 209 4.45 13.68 -33.47
CA GLN A 209 5.72 14.23 -33.94
C GLN A 209 6.50 14.96 -32.85
N GLU A 210 6.89 14.24 -31.81
CA GLU A 210 8.10 14.50 -30.99
C GLU A 210 8.25 13.36 -29.97
N ARG A 211 8.93 12.29 -30.39
CA ARG A 211 9.17 11.10 -29.57
C ARG A 211 10.40 11.32 -28.67
N HIS A 212 10.25 12.11 -27.61
CA HIS A 212 11.17 12.08 -26.47
C HIS A 212 10.41 12.43 -25.19
N CYS A 213 10.48 11.55 -24.19
CA CYS A 213 10.06 11.88 -22.83
C CYS A 213 10.94 13.03 -22.33
N GLY A 214 10.36 14.22 -22.23
CA GLY A 214 11.06 15.43 -21.79
C GLY A 214 11.36 15.41 -20.29
N GLU A 215 12.52 15.97 -19.96
CA GLU A 215 12.97 16.26 -18.59
C GLU A 215 12.07 17.31 -17.95
N VAL A 216 11.60 17.04 -16.72
CA VAL A 216 10.86 18.02 -15.91
C VAL A 216 11.41 18.03 -14.50
N ASP A 217 11.78 19.24 -14.05
CA ASP A 217 12.40 19.54 -12.77
C ASP A 217 11.61 19.02 -11.56
N ALA A 218 12.37 18.57 -10.56
CA ALA A 218 11.87 18.11 -9.28
C ALA A 218 11.57 19.29 -8.35
N ASP A 219 10.32 19.46 -7.93
CA ASP A 219 10.01 20.14 -6.67
C ASP A 219 8.68 19.68 -6.04
N SER A 220 8.65 19.86 -4.72
CA SER A 220 7.54 19.77 -3.75
C SER A 220 7.26 18.40 -3.14
N GLY A 221 8.14 18.04 -2.21
CA GLY A 221 7.77 17.18 -1.07
C GLY A 221 6.70 17.85 -0.22
N ARG A 222 5.64 17.10 0.09
CA ARG A 222 4.70 17.44 1.17
C ARG A 222 4.58 16.27 2.14
N ARG A 223 4.78 16.63 3.40
CA ARG A 223 4.81 15.78 4.60
C ARG A 223 3.47 15.05 4.77
N GLY A 224 3.55 13.76 5.03
CA GLY A 224 2.51 12.97 5.69
C GLY A 224 3.03 12.56 7.06
N GLU A 225 2.20 12.73 8.06
CA GLU A 225 2.54 12.76 9.48
C GLU A 225 2.78 11.34 10.00
N GLY A 226 3.90 11.14 10.70
CA GLY A 226 4.38 9.83 11.13
C GLY A 226 3.61 9.30 12.33
N PHE A 227 3.07 8.08 12.20
CA PHE A 227 2.68 7.26 13.34
C PHE A 227 3.94 6.61 13.91
N GLN A 228 4.23 6.89 15.18
CA GLN A 228 5.44 6.43 15.85
C GLN A 228 5.26 4.94 16.24
N MET A 229 5.91 4.05 15.48
CA MET A 229 6.08 2.65 15.86
C MET A 229 7.37 2.56 16.69
N GLU A 230 7.24 2.32 18.00
CA GLU A 230 8.37 1.90 18.83
C GLU A 230 8.61 0.41 18.58
N VAL A 231 9.71 0.12 17.89
CA VAL A 231 10.27 -1.22 17.72
C VAL A 231 11.48 -1.34 18.64
N ASP A 232 11.34 -2.12 19.72
CA ASP A 232 12.48 -2.52 20.54
C ASP A 232 13.29 -3.59 19.78
N GLY A 233 14.23 -3.13 18.96
CA GLY A 233 15.14 -3.99 18.21
C GLY A 233 16.34 -4.42 19.04
N SER A 234 16.44 -5.71 19.35
CA SER A 234 17.72 -6.36 19.69
C SER A 234 17.75 -7.72 19.02
N GLY A 235 18.55 -7.83 17.95
CA GLY A 235 18.77 -9.08 17.23
C GLY A 235 19.58 -8.86 15.96
N ASP A 236 20.90 -9.04 16.06
CA ASP A 236 21.82 -9.18 14.92
C ASP A 236 21.56 -10.51 14.20
N GLY A 237 21.55 -10.50 12.86
CA GLY A 237 21.86 -11.68 12.04
C GLY A 237 20.79 -12.16 11.06
N GLN A 238 20.92 -11.66 9.82
CA GLN A 238 20.82 -12.32 8.50
C GLN A 238 19.71 -13.35 8.19
N ASP A 239 19.11 -13.13 7.01
CA ASP A 239 18.18 -13.94 6.21
C ASP A 239 16.69 -13.86 6.62
N GLY A 240 15.89 -13.22 5.75
CA GLY A 240 14.42 -13.29 5.73
C GLY A 240 13.72 -13.02 7.06
N THR A 241 14.01 -11.88 7.70
CA THR A 241 13.45 -11.59 9.03
C THR A 241 12.01 -11.08 8.91
N SER A 242 11.04 -11.99 8.98
CA SER A 242 9.65 -11.63 9.27
C SER A 242 9.51 -11.29 10.75
N ALA A 243 9.05 -10.08 11.08
CA ALA A 243 8.72 -9.71 12.45
C ALA A 243 7.25 -10.05 12.73
N SER A 244 6.98 -10.80 13.80
CA SER A 244 5.63 -11.15 14.24
C SER A 244 5.33 -10.52 15.59
N ALA A 245 4.23 -9.79 15.69
CA ALA A 245 3.72 -9.25 16.94
C ALA A 245 2.32 -9.81 17.24
N GLN A 246 2.07 -10.14 18.50
CA GLN A 246 0.75 -10.54 18.98
C GLN A 246 0.17 -9.46 19.87
N PHE A 247 -1.06 -9.04 19.58
CA PHE A 247 -1.76 -8.04 20.36
C PHE A 247 -2.95 -8.68 21.07
N GLY A 248 -3.03 -8.47 22.38
CA GLY A 248 -4.17 -8.90 23.19
C GLY A 248 -5.40 -8.01 22.99
N PRO A 249 -6.58 -8.44 23.46
CA PRO A 249 -7.78 -7.63 23.39
C PRO A 249 -7.55 -6.30 24.11
N GLN A 250 -7.75 -5.18 23.40
CA GLN A 250 -7.75 -3.87 24.02
C GLN A 250 -8.90 -3.83 25.02
N ARG A 251 -8.57 -3.96 26.31
CA ARG A 251 -9.51 -3.61 27.37
C ARG A 251 -9.77 -2.12 27.21
N THR A 252 -10.95 -1.76 26.72
CA THR A 252 -11.48 -0.40 26.82
C THR A 252 -11.73 -0.13 28.30
N GLY A 253 -10.64 0.17 29.02
CA GLY A 253 -10.64 0.49 30.43
C GLY A 253 -11.29 1.85 30.60
N ARG A 254 -12.57 1.84 30.98
CA ARG A 254 -13.30 2.98 31.54
C ARG A 254 -12.41 3.67 32.57
N GLN A 255 -11.84 4.82 32.21
CA GLN A 255 -10.98 5.63 33.06
C GLN A 255 -11.83 6.18 34.21
N GLN A 256 -11.92 5.41 35.31
CA GLN A 256 -12.48 5.91 36.55
C GLN A 256 -11.57 7.03 37.05
N ARG A 257 -12.09 8.26 37.02
CA ARG A 257 -11.53 9.40 37.74
C ARG A 257 -11.53 9.09 39.24
N GLY A 258 -10.44 8.50 39.72
CA GLY A 258 -10.14 8.40 41.15
C GLY A 258 -9.19 9.52 41.55
N GLN A 259 -9.73 10.58 42.18
CA GLN A 259 -8.93 11.62 42.82
C GLN A 259 -8.15 11.01 44.00
N GLY A 260 -6.90 10.61 43.77
CA GLY A 260 -5.98 10.14 44.80
C GLY A 260 -5.11 11.29 45.32
N ARG A 261 -5.49 11.84 46.47
CA ARG A 261 -4.74 12.89 47.19
C ARG A 261 -3.30 12.42 47.48
N HIS A 262 -2.34 13.28 47.15
CA HIS A 262 -0.95 13.22 47.62
C HIS A 262 -0.90 12.98 49.14
N ARG A 263 -0.29 11.87 49.56
CA ARG A 263 0.18 11.68 50.93
C ARG A 263 1.69 11.97 50.96
N PRO A 264 2.18 12.85 51.86
CA PRO A 264 3.60 13.08 51.99
C PRO A 264 4.29 11.91 52.70
N TYR A 265 5.51 11.65 52.27
CA TYR A 265 6.47 10.69 52.81
C TYR A 265 6.81 11.04 54.27
N PRO A 266 6.79 10.10 55.24
CA PRO A 266 7.20 10.41 56.60
C PRO A 266 8.72 10.33 56.77
N ASP A 267 9.26 11.34 57.46
CA ASP A 267 10.64 11.46 57.95
C ASP A 267 11.13 10.21 58.69
N ARG A 268 12.32 9.73 58.33
CA ARG A 268 13.09 8.75 59.12
C ARG A 268 13.59 9.44 60.40
N LYS A 269 12.99 9.10 61.53
CA LYS A 269 13.57 9.37 62.85
C LYS A 269 14.73 8.41 63.14
N SER A 270 15.84 9.00 63.57
CA SER A 270 16.99 8.39 64.21
C SER A 270 16.64 7.75 65.55
N VAL A 271 17.14 6.54 65.83
CA VAL A 271 17.36 5.96 67.18
C VAL A 271 18.53 4.94 67.08
N PRO A 272 19.19 4.53 68.18
CA PRO A 272 20.63 4.64 68.37
C PRO A 272 21.33 3.26 68.43
N GLY A 273 22.67 3.28 68.52
CA GLY A 273 23.52 2.11 68.46
C GLY A 273 23.46 1.16 69.65
N HIS A 274 24.05 -0.02 69.44
CA HIS A 274 24.68 -0.84 70.49
C HIS A 274 25.80 -1.71 69.88
N HIS A 275 26.97 -1.62 70.53
CA HIS A 275 28.05 -2.59 70.71
C HIS A 275 28.29 -3.69 69.65
N ARG A 276 29.50 -3.74 69.09
CA ARG A 276 30.68 -4.35 69.73
C ARG A 276 31.96 -3.90 69.04
#